data_AF-A0A2N5TGS4-F1
#
_entry.id   AF-A0A2N5TGS4-F1
#
_cell.length_a   1.000
_cell.length_b   1.000
_cell.length_c   1.000
_cell.angle_alpha   90.00
_cell.angle_beta   90.00
_cell.angle_gamma   90.00
#
_symmetry.space_group_name_H-M   'P 1'
#
loop_
_entity.id
_entity.type
_entity.pdbx_description
1 polymer ?
#
loop_
_entity_poly.entity_id
_entity_poly.type
_entity_poly.pdbx_seq_one_letter_code
_entity_poly.pdbx_strand_id
1 'polypeptide(L)'
;MVILEHTFANSYGKPANASYSPPKGCGPTGSWASVIFNLTTTSIGTQYDRLGMLYLNDIEVWRTSTAEPSKQGIIWTVTRDMSKYTPLLSRPGSFSLDIGNIVDQSLRLTGNFEVTLSAKFYPPTPNFPATKKADKIINMGHGLGNNMTSFLTFPQVRPFP
;
A
#
# COMPACT_ATOMS: atom_id res chain seq x y z
N MET A 1 2.42 -12.55 -7.90
CA MET A 1 3.75 -11.94 -8.01
C MET A 1 4.07 -11.25 -6.69
N VAL A 2 5.33 -11.26 -6.25
CA VAL A 2 5.78 -10.47 -5.10
C VAL A 2 6.10 -9.05 -5.60
N ILE A 3 5.68 -8.03 -4.86
CA ILE A 3 5.90 -6.62 -5.17
C ILE A 3 7.05 -6.07 -4.32
N LEU A 4 7.03 -6.35 -3.01
CA LEU A 4 7.96 -5.80 -2.04
C LEU A 4 8.19 -6.82 -0.93
N GLU A 5 9.45 -7.00 -0.55
CA GLU A 5 9.85 -7.67 0.70
C GLU A 5 10.76 -6.72 1.46
N HIS A 6 10.42 -6.46 2.73
CA HIS A 6 11.16 -5.50 3.53
C HIS A 6 11.03 -5.76 5.03
N THR A 7 12.07 -5.40 5.79
CA THR A 7 12.08 -5.46 7.25
C THR A 7 12.05 -4.06 7.84
N PHE A 8 10.95 -3.70 8.49
CA PHE A 8 10.75 -2.40 9.14
C PHE A 8 11.18 -2.47 10.61
N ALA A 9 12.37 -1.94 10.91
CA ALA A 9 12.92 -1.83 12.27
C ALA A 9 13.03 -0.37 12.73
N ASN A 10 13.98 0.40 12.17
CA ASN A 10 14.15 1.84 12.40
C ASN A 10 13.73 2.64 11.15
N SER A 11 12.46 2.48 10.79
CA SER A 11 11.87 2.88 9.51
C SER A 11 11.00 4.15 9.60
N TYR A 12 10.95 4.81 10.75
CA TYR A 12 10.19 6.05 10.89
C TYR A 12 10.63 7.10 9.83
N GLY A 13 9.68 7.53 8.99
CA GLY A 13 9.92 8.47 7.88
C GLY A 13 10.74 7.89 6.71
N LYS A 14 10.93 6.56 6.65
CA LYS A 14 11.71 5.85 5.63
C LYS A 14 10.88 4.72 5.02
N PRO A 15 9.98 5.04 4.06
CA PRO A 15 9.17 4.02 3.42
C PRO A 15 10.01 3.08 2.55
N ALA A 16 9.52 1.86 2.37
CA ALA A 16 10.13 0.88 1.48
C ALA A 16 9.54 1.02 0.07
N ASN A 17 10.40 1.20 -0.94
CA ASN A 17 9.99 1.46 -2.31
C ASN A 17 10.27 0.25 -3.22
N ALA A 18 9.38 0.01 -4.18
CA ALA A 18 9.55 -0.99 -5.23
C ALA A 18 9.08 -0.46 -6.58
N SER A 19 9.81 -0.82 -7.64
CA SER A 19 9.36 -0.60 -9.02
C SER A 19 8.27 -1.61 -9.37
N TYR A 20 7.25 -1.16 -10.10
CA TYR A 20 6.12 -1.97 -10.51
C TYR A 20 5.92 -1.91 -12.02
N SER A 21 5.66 -3.08 -12.61
CA SER A 21 5.16 -3.21 -13.98
C SER A 21 3.96 -4.17 -14.01
N PRO A 22 2.91 -3.87 -14.80
CA PRO A 22 1.76 -4.76 -14.93
C PRO A 22 2.16 -6.15 -15.42
N PRO A 23 1.55 -7.24 -14.92
CA PRO A 23 1.87 -8.58 -15.40
C PRO A 23 1.38 -8.77 -16.84
N LYS A 24 2.20 -9.43 -17.67
CA LYS A 24 1.87 -9.74 -19.07
C LYS A 24 1.14 -11.08 -19.25
N GLY A 25 1.17 -11.96 -18.25
CA GLY A 25 0.67 -13.34 -18.33
C GLY A 25 -0.77 -13.56 -17.84
N CYS A 26 -1.54 -12.50 -17.56
CA CYS A 26 -2.85 -12.61 -16.92
C CYS A 26 -3.95 -11.88 -17.74
N GLY A 27 -3.99 -12.13 -19.05
CA GLY A 27 -4.89 -11.43 -19.98
C GLY A 27 -4.39 -10.03 -20.38
N PRO A 28 -5.15 -9.28 -21.20
CA PRO A 28 -4.78 -7.93 -21.59
C PRO A 28 -4.65 -7.02 -20.36
N THR A 29 -3.57 -6.24 -20.31
CA THR A 29 -3.32 -5.28 -19.23
C THR A 29 -4.51 -4.34 -19.06
N GLY A 30 -5.03 -4.23 -17.83
CA GLY A 30 -6.19 -3.38 -17.53
C GLY A 30 -7.57 -3.98 -17.83
N SER A 31 -7.61 -5.26 -18.19
CA SER A 31 -8.85 -6.01 -18.44
C SER A 31 -9.01 -7.19 -17.47
N TRP A 32 -8.47 -7.09 -16.26
CA TRP A 32 -8.58 -8.14 -15.24
C TRP A 32 -10.00 -8.22 -14.66
N ALA A 33 -10.44 -9.43 -14.34
CA ALA A 33 -11.69 -9.66 -13.59
C ALA A 33 -11.55 -9.23 -12.14
N SER A 34 -10.38 -9.50 -11.54
CA SER A 34 -10.05 -9.10 -10.18
C SER A 34 -8.55 -8.94 -9.99
N VAL A 35 -8.17 -8.06 -9.07
CA VAL A 35 -6.79 -7.92 -8.58
C VAL A 35 -6.81 -7.95 -7.06
N ILE A 36 -6.19 -8.97 -6.47
CA ILE A 36 -6.14 -9.16 -5.01
C ILE A 36 -4.72 -8.94 -4.52
N PHE A 37 -4.55 -8.08 -3.54
CA PHE A 37 -3.28 -7.88 -2.85
C PHE A 37 -3.29 -8.62 -1.53
N ASN A 38 -2.14 -9.20 -1.17
CA ASN A 38 -1.91 -9.83 0.12
C ASN A 38 -0.73 -9.12 0.79
N LEU A 39 -0.94 -8.66 2.02
CA LEU A 39 0.09 -8.14 2.89
C LEU A 39 0.28 -9.13 4.02
N THR A 40 1.38 -9.88 3.96
CA THR A 40 1.79 -10.79 5.03
C THR A 40 2.83 -10.09 5.87
N THR A 41 2.69 -10.17 7.18
CA THR A 41 3.65 -9.59 8.11
C THR A 41 3.94 -10.54 9.25
N THR A 42 5.21 -10.62 9.60
CA THR A 42 5.73 -11.39 10.72
C THR A 42 6.45 -10.43 11.66
N SER A 43 6.24 -10.59 12.97
CA SER A 43 6.97 -9.82 13.97
C SER A 43 7.21 -10.68 15.20
N ILE A 44 8.41 -10.56 15.79
CA ILE A 44 8.80 -11.28 17.00
C ILE A 44 9.41 -10.29 17.98
N GLY A 45 8.93 -10.27 19.22
CA GLY A 45 9.44 -9.39 20.27
C GLY A 45 8.36 -8.52 20.88
N THR A 46 8.77 -7.49 21.60
CA THR A 46 7.85 -6.53 22.22
C THR A 46 7.76 -5.29 21.33
N GLN A 47 6.55 -4.96 20.87
CA GLN A 47 6.25 -3.78 20.08
C GLN A 47 4.73 -3.54 20.07
N TYR A 48 4.28 -2.36 19.66
CA TYR A 48 2.87 -2.05 19.44
C TYR A 48 2.44 -2.27 17.99
N ASP A 49 1.14 -2.26 17.73
CA ASP A 49 0.64 -2.20 16.35
C ASP A 49 1.08 -0.88 15.67
N ARG A 50 1.34 -0.96 14.37
CA ARG A 50 1.84 0.14 13.54
C ARG A 50 0.87 0.39 12.40
N LEU A 51 0.70 1.65 12.06
CA LEU A 51 -0.02 2.04 10.85
C LEU A 51 0.82 1.69 9.62
N GLY A 52 0.18 1.03 8.66
CA GLY A 52 0.72 0.73 7.34
C GLY A 52 -0.02 1.50 6.26
N MET A 53 0.72 2.15 5.37
CA MET A 53 0.17 2.93 4.26
C MET A 53 0.89 2.56 2.96
N LEU A 54 0.12 2.14 1.96
CA LEU A 54 0.61 1.77 0.65
C LEU A 54 0.20 2.82 -0.39
N TYR A 55 1.20 3.32 -1.10
CA TYR A 55 1.06 4.28 -2.19
C TYR A 55 1.45 3.64 -3.51
N LEU A 56 0.76 4.03 -4.59
CA LEU A 56 1.15 3.75 -5.97
C LEU A 56 1.24 5.08 -6.72
N ASN A 57 2.44 5.47 -7.15
CA ASN A 57 2.71 6.77 -7.77
C ASN A 57 2.09 7.94 -6.98
N ASP A 58 2.36 8.00 -5.67
CA ASP A 58 1.88 9.05 -4.74
C ASP A 58 0.36 9.05 -4.47
N ILE A 59 -0.36 8.00 -4.87
CA ILE A 59 -1.77 7.81 -4.55
C ILE A 59 -1.89 6.76 -3.45
N GLU A 60 -2.44 7.11 -2.29
CA GLU A 60 -2.74 6.14 -1.24
C GLU A 60 -3.81 5.16 -1.75
N VAL A 61 -3.43 3.89 -1.89
CA VAL A 61 -4.34 2.85 -2.37
C VAL A 61 -4.84 1.96 -1.23
N TRP A 62 -4.08 1.86 -0.12
CA TRP A 62 -4.43 1.02 1.01
C TRP A 62 -3.81 1.53 2.32
N ARG A 63 -4.66 1.75 3.33
CA ARG A 63 -4.28 1.96 4.75
C ARG A 63 -4.75 0.81 5.63
N THR A 64 -3.92 0.38 6.58
CA THR A 64 -4.19 -0.70 7.54
C THR A 64 -3.41 -0.51 8.85
N SER A 65 -3.67 -1.34 9.86
CA SER A 65 -2.76 -1.55 11.00
C SER A 65 -2.13 -2.94 10.93
N THR A 66 -0.97 -3.11 11.57
CA THR A 66 -0.35 -4.41 11.84
C THR A 66 -1.09 -5.13 12.97
N ALA A 67 -0.93 -6.44 13.12
CA ALA A 67 -1.28 -7.08 14.38
C ALA A 67 -0.27 -6.62 15.45
N GLU A 68 -0.73 -6.49 16.70
CA GLU A 68 0.16 -6.20 17.82
C GLU A 68 1.14 -7.37 18.02
N PRO A 69 2.46 -7.13 18.01
CA PRO A 69 3.44 -8.19 18.18
C PRO A 69 3.40 -8.89 19.54
N SER A 70 3.80 -10.16 19.54
CA SER A 70 3.99 -10.95 20.75
C SER A 70 5.45 -11.40 20.90
N LYS A 71 5.86 -11.68 22.14
CA LYS A 71 7.20 -12.22 22.41
C LYS A 71 7.44 -13.59 21.77
N GLN A 72 6.38 -14.36 21.58
CA GLN A 72 6.41 -15.69 20.94
C GLN A 72 6.45 -15.60 19.41
N GLY A 73 6.25 -14.41 18.86
CA GLY A 73 6.09 -14.20 17.43
C GLY A 73 4.64 -14.28 16.99
N ILE A 74 4.33 -13.51 15.96
CA ILE A 74 3.03 -13.52 15.29
C ILE A 74 3.25 -13.36 13.79
N ILE A 75 2.46 -14.09 13.02
CA ILE A 75 2.31 -13.91 11.58
C ILE A 75 0.84 -13.64 11.30
N TRP A 76 0.55 -12.67 10.45
CA TRP A 76 -0.79 -12.44 9.96
C TRP A 76 -0.75 -12.03 8.50
N THR A 77 -1.87 -12.25 7.81
CA THR A 77 -2.04 -11.83 6.43
C THR A 77 -3.37 -11.12 6.28
N VAL A 78 -3.35 -9.94 5.68
CA VAL A 78 -4.55 -9.22 5.28
C VAL A 78 -4.61 -9.23 3.76
N THR A 79 -5.80 -9.50 3.22
CA THR A 79 -6.05 -9.45 1.79
C THR A 79 -6.96 -8.28 1.45
N ARG A 80 -6.76 -7.67 0.28
CA ARG A 80 -7.61 -6.57 -0.19
C ARG A 80 -7.86 -6.67 -1.68
N ASP A 81 -9.12 -6.48 -2.05
CA ASP A 81 -9.50 -6.30 -3.45
C ASP A 81 -9.08 -4.91 -3.94
N MET A 82 -8.17 -4.88 -4.91
CA MET A 82 -7.57 -3.71 -5.53
C MET A 82 -8.10 -3.46 -6.94
N SER A 83 -9.13 -4.20 -7.38
CA SER A 83 -9.67 -4.13 -8.74
C SER A 83 -10.14 -2.73 -9.12
N LYS A 84 -10.61 -1.94 -8.15
CA LYS A 84 -10.98 -0.53 -8.35
C LYS A 84 -9.80 0.35 -8.80
N TYR A 85 -8.56 -0.02 -8.49
CA TYR A 85 -7.34 0.69 -8.88
C TYR A 85 -6.73 0.16 -10.19
N THR A 86 -7.45 -0.68 -10.93
CA THR A 86 -7.03 -1.19 -12.24
C THR A 86 -6.44 -0.11 -13.16
N PRO A 87 -7.00 1.11 -13.28
CA PRO A 87 -6.41 2.15 -14.14
C PRO A 87 -4.97 2.53 -13.77
N LEU A 88 -4.64 2.54 -12.46
CA LEU A 88 -3.28 2.79 -11.97
C LEU A 88 -2.40 1.56 -12.16
N LEU A 89 -2.93 0.38 -11.83
CA LEU A 89 -2.24 -0.90 -11.95
C LEU A 89 -1.96 -1.30 -13.41
N SER A 90 -2.60 -0.64 -14.38
CA SER A 90 -2.39 -0.91 -15.81
C SER A 90 -1.15 -0.23 -16.38
N ARG A 91 -0.42 0.52 -15.56
CA ARG A 91 0.76 1.29 -15.99
C ARG A 91 1.95 0.97 -15.08
N PRO A 92 3.18 1.03 -15.62
CA PRO A 92 4.38 1.02 -14.78
C PRO A 92 4.35 2.16 -13.75
N GLY A 93 4.97 1.93 -12.61
CA GLY A 93 4.98 2.90 -11.52
C GLY A 93 5.90 2.47 -10.37
N SER A 94 5.76 3.12 -9.24
CA SER A 94 6.45 2.77 -8.00
C SER A 94 5.45 2.61 -6.86
N PHE A 95 5.61 1.51 -6.13
CA PHE A 95 4.98 1.33 -4.83
C PHE A 95 5.87 1.89 -3.73
N SER A 96 5.24 2.53 -2.75
CA SER A 96 5.87 2.95 -1.50
C SER A 96 5.02 2.42 -0.34
N LEU A 97 5.61 1.60 0.51
CA LEU A 97 4.97 1.08 1.72
C LEU A 97 5.63 1.73 2.94
N ASP A 98 4.85 2.52 3.67
CA ASP A 98 5.27 3.12 4.92
C ASP A 98 4.70 2.34 6.11
N ILE A 99 5.60 1.80 6.92
CA ILE A 99 5.33 1.27 8.25
C ILE A 99 6.38 1.86 9.16
N GLY A 100 6.04 2.96 9.83
CA GLY A 100 6.96 3.67 10.72
C GLY A 100 7.20 2.88 11.99
N ASN A 101 8.40 2.33 12.17
CA ASN A 101 8.81 1.58 13.35
C ASN A 101 10.08 2.16 13.98
N ILE A 102 10.22 1.97 15.29
CA ILE A 102 11.44 2.29 16.05
C ILE A 102 11.71 1.11 16.98
N VAL A 103 12.91 0.55 16.85
CA VAL A 103 13.42 -0.51 17.74
C VAL A 103 14.38 0.15 18.73
N ASP A 104 14.05 0.06 20.01
CA ASP A 104 14.79 0.67 21.10
C ASP A 104 14.89 -0.29 22.29
N GLN A 105 16.11 -0.75 22.57
CA GLN A 105 16.39 -1.67 23.66
C GLN A 105 16.13 -1.04 25.04
N SER A 106 16.34 0.27 25.20
CA SER A 106 16.14 0.98 26.48
C SER A 106 14.66 1.02 26.87
N LEU A 107 13.77 1.09 25.88
CA LEU A 107 12.32 1.05 26.03
C LEU A 107 11.76 -0.38 25.96
N ARG A 108 12.62 -1.38 25.81
CA ARG A 108 12.25 -2.80 25.59
C ARG A 108 11.37 -3.00 24.36
N LEU A 109 11.52 -2.16 23.33
CA LEU A 109 10.85 -2.27 22.05
C LEU A 109 11.78 -3.00 21.07
N THR A 110 11.64 -4.32 20.99
CA THR A 110 12.56 -5.19 20.22
C THR A 110 11.96 -5.73 18.93
N GLY A 111 10.66 -5.54 18.69
CA GLY A 111 9.95 -6.10 17.54
C GLY A 111 10.22 -5.35 16.23
N ASN A 112 10.71 -6.06 15.23
CA ASN A 112 10.75 -5.65 13.83
C ASN A 112 9.59 -6.28 13.05
N PHE A 113 9.18 -5.65 11.95
CA PHE A 113 8.15 -6.18 11.05
C PHE A 113 8.77 -6.65 9.74
N GLU A 114 8.79 -7.96 9.51
CA GLU A 114 9.12 -8.56 8.22
C GLU A 114 7.86 -8.62 7.37
N VAL A 115 7.88 -7.96 6.23
CA VAL A 115 6.67 -7.72 5.43
C VAL A 115 6.89 -8.18 4.01
N THR A 116 5.94 -8.97 3.50
CA THR A 116 5.83 -9.34 2.09
C THR A 116 4.51 -8.81 1.55
N LEU A 117 4.60 -7.91 0.56
CA LEU A 117 3.47 -7.46 -0.24
C LEU A 117 3.46 -8.22 -1.56
N SER A 118 2.34 -8.87 -1.88
CA SER A 118 2.16 -9.60 -3.13
C SER A 118 0.82 -9.27 -3.77
N ALA A 119 0.73 -9.51 -5.07
CA ALA A 119 -0.48 -9.30 -5.85
C ALA A 119 -0.79 -10.48 -6.75
N LYS A 120 -2.08 -10.78 -6.89
CA LYS A 120 -2.63 -11.80 -7.78
C LYS A 120 -3.66 -11.17 -8.71
N PHE A 121 -3.41 -11.32 -10.01
CA PHE A 121 -4.25 -10.79 -11.08
C PHE A 121 -5.02 -11.95 -11.70
N TYR A 122 -6.33 -11.78 -11.83
CA TYR A 122 -7.22 -12.78 -12.40
C TYR A 122 -7.65 -12.34 -13.80
N PRO A 123 -7.33 -13.11 -14.86
CA PRO A 123 -7.74 -12.79 -16.21
C PRO A 123 -9.27 -12.83 -16.35
N PRO A 124 -9.85 -12.11 -17.31
CA PRO A 124 -11.27 -12.19 -17.59
C PRO A 124 -11.63 -13.55 -18.19
N THR A 125 -12.80 -14.06 -17.85
CA THR A 125 -13.41 -15.28 -18.41
C THR A 125 -14.86 -14.98 -18.80
N PRO A 126 -15.53 -15.84 -19.58
CA PRO A 126 -16.95 -15.64 -19.91
C PRO A 126 -17.85 -15.53 -18.68
N ASN A 127 -17.55 -16.27 -17.60
CA ASN A 127 -18.31 -16.24 -16.35
C ASN A 127 -17.88 -15.11 -15.40
N PHE A 128 -16.65 -14.60 -15.57
CA PHE A 128 -16.07 -13.52 -14.76
C PHE A 128 -15.45 -12.49 -15.70
N PRO A 129 -16.26 -11.59 -16.30
CA PRO A 129 -15.76 -10.59 -17.23
C PRO A 129 -14.84 -9.59 -16.53
N ALA A 130 -14.12 -8.79 -17.32
CA ALA A 130 -13.29 -7.70 -16.79
C ALA A 130 -14.14 -6.75 -15.92
N THR A 131 -13.60 -6.35 -14.76
CA THR A 131 -14.35 -5.48 -13.86
C THR A 131 -14.58 -4.11 -14.49
N LYS A 132 -15.71 -3.46 -14.16
CA LYS A 132 -15.92 -2.06 -14.54
C LYS A 132 -14.89 -1.20 -13.81
N LYS A 133 -14.06 -0.49 -14.58
CA LYS A 133 -13.01 0.39 -14.06
C LYS A 133 -13.39 1.85 -14.22
N ALA A 134 -12.81 2.70 -13.37
CA ALA A 134 -12.82 4.14 -13.61
C ALA A 134 -11.98 4.48 -14.86
N ASP A 135 -12.28 5.60 -15.51
CA ASP A 135 -11.46 6.09 -16.63
C ASP A 135 -10.13 6.67 -16.14
N LYS A 136 -10.17 7.36 -15.00
CA LYS A 136 -9.01 7.99 -14.36
C LYS A 136 -9.16 8.01 -12.85
N ILE A 137 -8.04 7.89 -12.15
CA ILE A 137 -7.93 8.13 -10.71
C ILE A 137 -6.98 9.31 -10.53
N ILE A 138 -7.41 10.31 -9.77
CA ILE A 138 -6.69 11.56 -9.53
C ILE A 138 -6.62 11.73 -8.02
N ASN A 139 -5.44 12.04 -7.48
CA ASN A 139 -5.34 12.41 -6.07
C ASN A 139 -5.89 13.83 -5.85
N MET A 140 -6.49 14.06 -4.68
CA MET A 140 -6.86 15.40 -4.24
C MET A 140 -6.22 15.62 -2.87
N GLY A 141 -5.30 16.59 -2.80
CA GLY A 141 -4.65 17.00 -1.55
C GLY A 141 -3.27 16.38 -1.26
N HIS A 142 -2.29 16.50 -2.17
CA HIS A 142 -0.93 16.03 -1.92
C HIS A 142 0.16 17.03 -2.32
N GLY A 143 1.13 17.26 -1.42
CA GLY A 143 2.45 17.84 -1.70
C GLY A 143 3.50 16.74 -1.82
N LEU A 144 4.61 16.98 -2.54
CA LEU A 144 5.60 15.94 -2.86
C LEU A 144 6.30 15.34 -1.62
N GLY A 145 6.46 14.00 -1.58
CA GLY A 145 7.29 13.29 -0.61
C GLY A 145 6.63 13.00 0.75
N ASN A 146 7.45 12.88 1.80
CA ASN A 146 7.05 12.41 3.15
C ASN A 146 6.30 13.48 3.97
N ASN A 147 6.04 14.66 3.43
CA ASN A 147 5.43 15.78 4.14
C ASN A 147 3.94 15.88 3.79
N MET A 148 3.17 15.02 4.46
CA MET A 148 1.79 14.73 4.11
C MET A 148 0.80 15.60 4.88
N THR A 149 0.48 16.78 4.37
CA THR A 149 -0.87 17.38 4.46
C THR A 149 -0.89 18.70 3.68
N SER A 150 -1.68 18.76 2.62
CA SER A 150 -2.18 20.04 2.10
C SER A 150 -3.69 20.01 2.26
N PHE A 151 -4.20 20.82 3.18
CA PHE A 151 -5.64 20.93 3.40
C PHE A 151 -6.31 21.50 2.14
N LEU A 152 -7.41 20.88 1.72
CA LEU A 152 -8.28 21.49 0.72
C LEU A 152 -8.89 22.76 1.33
N THR A 153 -8.43 23.91 0.87
CA THR A 153 -9.03 25.19 1.25
C THR A 153 -10.12 25.56 0.26
N PHE A 154 -11.24 26.10 0.75
CA PHE A 154 -12.22 26.72 -0.12
C PHE A 154 -11.56 27.87 -0.92
N PRO A 155 -11.98 28.11 -2.17
CA PRO A 155 -11.57 29.30 -2.89
C PRO A 155 -11.88 30.53 -2.05
N GLN A 156 -10.92 31.43 -1.86
CA GLN A 156 -11.21 32.69 -1.22
C GLN A 156 -12.22 33.45 -2.09
N VAL A 157 -13.37 33.79 -1.50
CA VAL A 157 -14.39 34.61 -2.16
C VAL A 157 -13.72 35.94 -2.46
N ARG A 158 -13.50 36.24 -3.75
CA ARG A 158 -13.05 37.58 -4.14
C ARG A 158 -14.11 38.57 -3.67
N PRO A 159 -13.76 39.65 -2.95
CA PRO A 159 -14.69 40.74 -2.73
C PRO A 159 -15.21 41.19 -4.10
N PHE A 160 -16.52 41.35 -4.24
CA PHE A 160 -17.09 41.98 -5.42
C PHE A 160 -16.47 43.38 -5.59
N PRO A 161 -16.21 43.81 -6.84
CA PRO A 161 -15.63 45.12 -7.12
C PRO A 161 -16.49 46.27 -6.61
#